data_AF-A0A7R9U0J6-F1
#
_entry.id   AF-A0A7R9U0J6-F1
#
_cell.length_a   1.000
_cell.length_b   1.000
_cell.length_c   1.000
_cell.angle_alpha   90.00
_cell.angle_beta   90.00
_cell.angle_gamma   90.00
#
_symmetry.space_group_name_H-M   'P 1'
#
loop_
_entity.id
_entity.type
_entity.pdbx_description
1 polymer ?
#
loop_
_entity_poly.entity_id
_entity_poly.type
_entity_poly.pdbx_seq_one_letter_code
_entity_poly.pdbx_strand_id
1 'polypeptide(L)'
;PRFVRRLLSVTKMPREIITLQVGQCGNQIGFEFWRQLCAEHGINPDGILEDFAFDGNDRKDVFFYQADDDHYIPRAVLMDLEPRVLNVIQNGDYRNLYNPENYFCAKEGGGAGNNWAAGHRQGAEHHDQVLEMIDREADNSDSLEGFVLCHSIAGGTGSGMGSYLLEQLNDHFPKKLIQTYSVFPNWTSDSQSDVVVQPYNSILTMKRLVLNADAVVVLDNTALNRIAVDRLRIPNPTVGQLNSLVSTVMAATTTTLRYPGYMNNDLVGLVASLIPTPRAHFLMTGYTPLVLNDAQTSAVRKTTVLDVMRRLTQTKNIMVSASTRKGCYISVLNIIQGEVDPTQVHKALQRIRERRLVRFIPWGPASIQVALSRKSPYVDTAHKVSGLMLANHTCMAQLFQRSLVQ
;
A
#
# COMPACT_ATOMS: atom_id res chain seq x y z
N PRO A 1 -30.51 -5.74 24.19
CA PRO A 1 -29.45 -4.76 23.85
C PRO A 1 -28.33 -5.29 22.93
N ARG A 2 -27.74 -6.47 23.21
CA ARG A 2 -26.72 -7.10 22.34
C ARG A 2 -27.27 -7.64 21.01
N PHE A 3 -28.48 -8.21 21.02
CA PHE A 3 -29.12 -8.78 19.83
C PHE A 3 -29.52 -7.71 18.78
N VAL A 4 -29.89 -6.51 19.23
CA VAL A 4 -30.26 -5.39 18.34
C VAL A 4 -29.03 -4.76 17.68
N ARG A 5 -27.86 -4.76 18.33
CA ARG A 5 -26.60 -4.31 17.72
C ARG A 5 -26.17 -5.22 16.56
N ARG A 6 -26.37 -6.54 16.69
CA ARG A 6 -26.11 -7.52 15.62
C ARG A 6 -27.08 -7.40 14.44
N LEU A 7 -28.28 -6.86 14.67
CA LEU A 7 -29.26 -6.57 13.62
C LEU A 7 -29.05 -5.21 12.94
N LEU A 8 -28.44 -4.24 13.62
CA LEU A 8 -28.05 -2.96 13.00
C LEU A 8 -26.74 -3.06 12.19
N SER A 9 -25.90 -4.07 12.43
CA SER A 9 -24.77 -4.41 11.55
C SER A 9 -25.18 -5.07 10.23
N VAL A 10 -26.46 -5.41 10.05
CA VAL A 10 -27.01 -6.07 8.83
C VAL A 10 -27.10 -5.13 7.61
N THR A 11 -26.65 -3.87 7.72
CA THR A 11 -26.80 -2.90 6.61
C THR A 11 -25.52 -2.61 5.80
N LYS A 12 -24.36 -3.20 6.15
CA LYS A 12 -23.18 -3.23 5.28
C LYS A 12 -22.51 -4.59 5.37
N MET A 13 -22.57 -5.37 4.30
CA MET A 13 -21.74 -6.56 4.18
C MET A 13 -20.27 -6.18 4.37
N PRO A 14 -19.52 -6.91 5.20
CA PRO A 14 -18.09 -6.68 5.37
C PRO A 14 -17.38 -6.84 4.02
N ARG A 15 -16.23 -6.18 3.88
CA ARG A 15 -15.44 -6.14 2.65
C ARG A 15 -14.00 -6.44 3.02
N GLU A 16 -13.78 -7.70 3.39
CA GLU A 16 -12.51 -8.11 3.97
C GLU A 16 -11.42 -8.18 2.90
N ILE A 17 -10.19 -7.84 3.29
CA ILE A 17 -9.03 -7.83 2.42
C ILE A 17 -7.92 -8.63 3.08
N ILE A 18 -7.37 -9.60 2.35
CA ILE A 18 -6.25 -10.40 2.80
C ILE A 18 -4.95 -9.79 2.30
N THR A 19 -4.03 -9.50 3.22
CA THR A 19 -2.70 -8.97 2.88
C THR A 19 -1.69 -10.10 2.77
N LEU A 20 -1.09 -10.26 1.60
CA LEU A 20 -0.03 -11.24 1.34
C LEU A 20 1.32 -10.53 1.36
N GLN A 21 2.19 -10.90 2.29
CA GLN A 21 3.52 -10.30 2.43
C GLN A 21 4.56 -11.31 1.97
N VAL A 22 5.32 -10.97 0.91
CA VAL A 22 6.20 -11.94 0.26
C VAL A 22 7.64 -11.45 0.18
N GLY A 23 8.52 -12.24 0.78
CA GLY A 23 9.95 -12.01 0.88
C GLY A 23 10.33 -10.87 1.83
N GLN A 24 11.64 -10.72 2.05
CA GLN A 24 12.19 -9.76 3.01
C GLN A 24 11.59 -8.35 2.95
N CYS A 25 11.50 -7.76 1.74
CA CYS A 25 11.00 -6.40 1.58
C CYS A 25 9.49 -6.31 1.85
N GLY A 26 8.71 -7.28 1.38
CA GLY A 26 7.26 -7.34 1.60
C GLY A 26 6.92 -7.48 3.08
N ASN A 27 7.62 -8.38 3.77
CA ASN A 27 7.44 -8.64 5.21
C ASN A 27 7.81 -7.42 6.07
N GLN A 28 8.91 -6.72 5.77
CA GLN A 28 9.30 -5.53 6.53
C GLN A 28 8.34 -4.35 6.35
N ILE A 29 7.88 -4.11 5.12
CA ILE A 29 6.90 -3.04 4.84
C ILE A 29 5.54 -3.40 5.42
N GLY A 30 5.12 -4.66 5.28
CA GLY A 30 3.89 -5.18 5.83
C GLY A 30 3.83 -5.08 7.35
N PHE A 31 4.93 -5.41 8.04
CA PHE A 31 5.06 -5.24 9.49
C PHE A 31 4.84 -3.77 9.92
N GLU A 32 5.53 -2.84 9.24
CA GLU A 32 5.40 -1.40 9.48
C GLU A 32 3.98 -0.88 9.19
N PHE A 33 3.33 -1.44 8.16
CA PHE A 33 1.93 -1.14 7.82
C PHE A 33 0.98 -1.58 8.92
N TRP A 34 1.07 -2.83 9.42
CA TRP A 34 0.20 -3.30 10.50
C TRP A 34 0.43 -2.56 11.81
N ARG A 35 1.69 -2.24 12.14
CA ARG A 35 2.02 -1.39 13.29
C ARG A 35 1.30 -0.05 13.22
N GLN A 36 1.31 0.59 12.05
CA GLN A 36 0.61 1.85 11.82
C GLN A 36 -0.91 1.69 11.94
N LEU A 37 -1.47 0.61 11.43
CA LEU A 37 -2.91 0.31 11.54
C LEU A 37 -3.33 0.09 12.99
N CYS A 38 -2.56 -0.67 13.78
CA CYS A 38 -2.81 -0.86 15.20
C CYS A 38 -2.87 0.48 15.93
N ALA A 39 -1.89 1.36 15.71
CA ALA A 39 -1.88 2.70 16.29
C ALA A 39 -3.09 3.55 15.84
N GLU A 40 -3.49 3.46 14.56
CA GLU A 40 -4.63 4.20 14.03
C GLU A 40 -5.98 3.69 14.55
N HIS A 41 -6.08 2.42 14.94
CA HIS A 41 -7.30 1.81 15.46
C HIS A 41 -7.33 1.70 17.00
N GLY A 42 -6.26 2.12 17.68
CA GLY A 42 -6.15 2.01 19.15
C GLY A 42 -6.04 0.56 19.60
N ILE A 43 -5.41 -0.30 18.80
CA ILE A 43 -5.14 -1.70 19.11
C ILE A 43 -3.70 -1.77 19.64
N ASN A 44 -3.52 -2.40 20.78
CA ASN A 44 -2.20 -2.57 21.37
C ASN A 44 -1.38 -3.65 20.65
N PRO A 45 -0.07 -3.81 20.93
CA PRO A 45 0.77 -4.81 20.27
C PRO A 45 0.35 -6.27 20.49
N ASP A 46 -0.43 -6.52 21.55
CA ASP A 46 -1.00 -7.84 21.84
C ASP A 46 -2.30 -8.10 21.08
N GLY A 47 -2.83 -7.13 20.32
CA GLY A 47 -4.09 -7.29 19.58
C GLY A 47 -5.34 -6.92 20.38
N ILE A 48 -5.21 -6.43 21.61
CA ILE A 48 -6.33 -6.01 22.45
C ILE A 48 -6.68 -4.56 22.15
N LEU A 49 -7.97 -4.26 22.07
CA LEU A 49 -8.46 -2.91 21.88
C LEU A 49 -8.34 -2.08 23.16
N GLU A 50 -7.77 -0.90 23.06
CA GLU A 50 -7.66 0.03 24.19
C GLU A 50 -9.01 0.62 24.58
N ASP A 51 -9.19 0.94 25.87
CA ASP A 51 -10.47 1.42 26.44
C ASP A 51 -11.01 2.69 25.75
N PHE A 52 -10.12 3.57 25.30
CA PHE A 52 -10.49 4.80 24.59
C PHE A 52 -10.95 4.55 23.15
N ALA A 53 -10.77 3.34 22.61
CA ALA A 53 -11.03 3.00 21.23
C ALA A 53 -12.37 2.27 20.98
N PHE A 54 -13.13 1.95 22.04
CA PHE A 54 -14.43 1.27 21.94
C PHE A 54 -15.52 2.10 21.24
N ASP A 55 -15.50 3.43 21.37
CA ASP A 55 -16.49 4.33 20.77
C ASP A 55 -16.11 4.84 19.37
N GLY A 56 -15.05 4.28 18.78
CA GLY A 56 -14.60 4.62 17.43
C GLY A 56 -15.62 4.25 16.35
N ASN A 57 -15.86 5.17 15.40
CA ASN A 57 -16.71 4.92 14.22
C ASN A 57 -15.86 4.50 13.02
N ASP A 58 -15.00 3.51 13.24
CA ASP A 58 -14.05 2.94 12.30
C ASP A 58 -14.38 1.47 11.99
N ARG A 59 -14.07 1.04 10.77
CA ARG A 59 -14.25 -0.33 10.30
C ARG A 59 -12.96 -1.10 10.46
N LYS A 60 -12.83 -1.78 11.61
CA LYS A 60 -11.68 -2.63 11.94
C LYS A 60 -11.75 -3.98 11.20
N ASP A 61 -12.96 -4.45 10.95
CA ASP A 61 -13.33 -5.72 10.31
C ASP A 61 -12.83 -5.90 8.87
N VAL A 62 -12.48 -4.80 8.18
CA VAL A 62 -11.92 -4.84 6.81
C VAL A 62 -10.57 -5.54 6.77
N PHE A 63 -9.71 -5.28 7.75
CA PHE A 63 -8.33 -5.78 7.80
C PHE A 63 -8.07 -6.71 8.99
N PHE A 64 -8.85 -6.61 10.06
CA PHE A 64 -8.75 -7.47 11.23
C PHE A 64 -9.96 -8.39 11.32
N TYR A 65 -9.76 -9.61 11.82
CA TYR A 65 -10.85 -10.40 12.37
C TYR A 65 -10.75 -10.40 13.90
N GLN A 66 -11.89 -10.50 14.57
CA GLN A 66 -11.94 -10.58 16.02
C GLN A 66 -12.01 -12.06 16.42
N ALA A 67 -11.03 -12.51 17.21
CA ALA A 67 -11.01 -13.84 17.80
C ALA A 67 -11.97 -13.94 19.01
N ASP A 68 -12.23 -15.17 19.46
CA ASP A 68 -13.18 -15.46 20.54
C ASP A 68 -12.77 -14.84 21.89
N ASP A 69 -11.49 -14.51 22.06
CA ASP A 69 -10.88 -13.87 23.22
C ASP A 69 -10.77 -12.34 23.09
N ASP A 70 -11.56 -11.74 22.18
CA ASP A 70 -11.59 -10.31 21.87
C ASP A 70 -10.28 -9.73 21.27
N HIS A 71 -9.35 -10.59 20.83
CA HIS A 71 -8.15 -10.15 20.13
C HIS A 71 -8.45 -9.83 18.66
N TYR A 72 -7.94 -8.69 18.18
CA TYR A 72 -7.96 -8.30 16.78
C TYR A 72 -6.74 -8.84 16.07
N ILE A 73 -6.95 -9.84 15.21
CA ILE A 73 -5.90 -10.50 14.46
C ILE A 73 -5.88 -9.98 13.01
N PRO A 74 -4.72 -9.58 12.47
CA PRO A 74 -4.58 -9.18 11.08
C PRO A 74 -4.93 -10.31 10.10
N ARG A 75 -5.72 -10.00 9.08
CA ARG A 75 -5.90 -10.85 7.88
C ARG A 75 -4.66 -10.76 7.00
N ALA A 76 -3.56 -11.34 7.48
CA ALA A 76 -2.26 -11.28 6.83
C ALA A 76 -1.60 -12.65 6.77
N VAL A 77 -1.02 -12.98 5.62
CA VAL A 77 -0.18 -14.17 5.44
C VAL A 77 1.23 -13.71 5.10
N LEU A 78 2.19 -14.16 5.92
CA LEU A 78 3.60 -13.77 5.82
C LEU A 78 4.39 -14.92 5.24
N MET A 79 5.07 -14.67 4.12
CA MET A 79 5.76 -15.71 3.37
C MET A 79 7.20 -15.29 3.12
N ASP A 80 8.13 -16.13 3.53
CA ASP A 80 9.54 -15.97 3.17
C ASP A 80 10.20 -17.33 2.96
N LEU A 81 11.21 -17.36 2.10
CA LEU A 81 12.07 -18.53 1.92
C LEU A 81 13.26 -18.49 2.89
N GLU A 82 13.43 -17.37 3.60
CA GLU A 82 14.45 -17.18 4.63
C GLU A 82 13.80 -16.85 5.99
N PRO A 83 14.21 -17.50 7.09
CA PRO A 83 13.58 -17.32 8.39
C PRO A 83 13.94 -15.98 9.05
N ARG A 84 14.97 -15.28 8.58
CA ARG A 84 15.57 -14.13 9.29
C ARG A 84 14.56 -13.03 9.62
N VAL A 85 13.74 -12.62 8.65
CA VAL A 85 12.78 -11.52 8.86
C VAL A 85 11.59 -11.99 9.68
N LEU A 86 11.09 -13.19 9.42
CA LEU A 86 9.97 -13.77 10.16
C LEU A 86 10.32 -13.98 11.63
N ASN A 87 11.53 -14.46 11.93
CA ASN A 87 12.02 -14.60 13.30
C ASN A 87 12.10 -13.26 14.04
N VAL A 88 12.44 -12.16 13.36
CA VAL A 88 12.45 -10.83 13.98
C VAL A 88 11.02 -10.40 14.34
N ILE A 89 10.03 -10.69 13.50
CA ILE A 89 8.62 -10.38 13.77
C ILE A 89 8.10 -11.24 14.93
N GLN A 90 8.39 -12.55 14.91
CA GLN A 90 7.96 -13.51 15.94
C GLN A 90 8.59 -13.25 17.32
N ASN A 91 9.77 -12.62 17.37
CA ASN A 91 10.43 -12.25 18.62
C ASN A 91 10.29 -10.76 18.96
N GLY A 92 9.56 -10.00 18.15
CA GLY A 92 9.35 -8.57 18.34
C GLY A 92 8.18 -8.23 19.25
N ASP A 93 7.90 -6.94 19.37
CA ASP A 93 6.86 -6.39 20.25
C ASP A 93 5.43 -6.81 19.84
N TYR A 94 5.23 -7.12 18.55
CA TYR A 94 3.93 -7.50 17.95
C TYR A 94 3.83 -9.02 17.71
N ARG A 95 4.58 -9.84 18.45
CA ARG A 95 4.59 -11.30 18.29
C ARG A 95 3.22 -11.97 18.48
N ASN A 96 2.40 -11.39 19.36
CA ASN A 96 1.08 -11.92 19.72
C ASN A 96 -0.02 -11.42 18.78
N LEU A 97 0.27 -10.44 17.92
CA LEU A 97 -0.72 -9.84 17.02
C LEU A 97 -1.13 -10.80 15.89
N TYR A 98 -0.16 -11.50 15.31
CA TYR A 98 -0.39 -12.35 14.13
C TYR A 98 -0.75 -13.78 14.52
N ASN A 99 -1.63 -14.41 13.75
CA ASN A 99 -1.86 -15.85 13.87
C ASN A 99 -0.58 -16.64 13.53
N PRO A 100 -0.06 -17.50 14.44
CA PRO A 100 1.10 -18.33 14.19
C PRO A 100 0.97 -19.23 12.94
N GLU A 101 -0.26 -19.62 12.58
CA GLU A 101 -0.50 -20.46 11.41
C GLU A 101 -0.38 -19.71 10.08
N ASN A 102 -0.29 -18.37 10.10
CA ASN A 102 -0.17 -17.54 8.91
C ASN A 102 1.29 -17.20 8.55
N TYR A 103 2.24 -17.82 9.24
CA TYR A 103 3.67 -17.73 8.93
C TYR A 103 4.10 -18.91 8.07
N PHE A 104 4.52 -18.60 6.84
CA PHE A 104 5.17 -19.55 5.96
C PHE A 104 6.67 -19.28 5.90
N CYS A 105 7.45 -20.26 6.33
CA CYS A 105 8.89 -20.31 6.12
C CYS A 105 9.29 -21.64 5.48
N ALA A 106 10.05 -21.60 4.38
CA ALA A 106 10.58 -22.82 3.77
C ALA A 106 11.55 -23.53 4.74
N LYS A 107 11.35 -24.85 4.92
CA LYS A 107 12.15 -25.68 5.85
C LYS A 107 13.61 -25.79 5.45
N GLU A 108 13.90 -25.69 4.15
CA GLU A 108 15.26 -25.84 3.60
C GLU A 108 16.12 -24.59 3.79
N GLY A 109 15.56 -23.45 4.21
CA GLY A 109 16.28 -22.25 4.63
C GLY A 109 17.24 -21.62 3.61
N GLY A 110 17.27 -22.12 2.37
CA GLY A 110 18.25 -21.73 1.34
C GLY A 110 17.96 -20.40 0.64
N GLY A 111 16.81 -19.76 0.94
CA GLY A 111 16.36 -18.56 0.26
C GLY A 111 16.21 -18.75 -1.27
N ALA A 112 15.90 -17.67 -1.96
CA ALA A 112 15.91 -17.65 -3.43
C ALA A 112 17.26 -17.19 -4.01
N GLY A 113 18.21 -16.75 -3.18
CA GLY A 113 19.54 -16.32 -3.63
C GLY A 113 19.50 -15.19 -4.69
N ASN A 114 18.55 -14.26 -4.57
CA ASN A 114 18.27 -13.23 -5.59
C ASN A 114 17.95 -13.76 -7.00
N ASN A 115 17.56 -15.02 -7.15
CA ASN A 115 17.20 -15.62 -8.43
C ASN A 115 15.68 -15.80 -8.54
N TRP A 116 15.06 -15.11 -9.51
CA TRP A 116 13.63 -15.22 -9.78
C TRP A 116 13.17 -16.67 -10.04
N ALA A 117 13.94 -17.43 -10.83
CA ALA A 117 13.56 -18.80 -11.18
C ALA A 117 13.59 -19.74 -9.97
N ALA A 118 14.55 -19.53 -9.05
CA ALA A 118 14.61 -20.28 -7.80
C ALA A 118 13.40 -19.97 -6.91
N GLY A 119 13.04 -18.69 -6.75
CA GLY A 119 11.86 -18.28 -6.00
C GLY A 119 10.55 -18.80 -6.62
N HIS A 120 10.43 -18.77 -7.94
CA HIS A 120 9.26 -19.27 -8.66
C HIS A 120 9.11 -20.79 -8.55
N ARG A 121 10.21 -21.54 -8.70
CA ARG A 121 10.22 -23.00 -8.51
C ARG A 121 9.83 -23.37 -7.08
N GLN A 122 10.44 -22.73 -6.08
CA GLN A 122 10.12 -22.97 -4.67
C GLN A 122 8.68 -22.60 -4.34
N GLY A 123 8.12 -21.56 -4.97
CA GLY A 123 6.69 -21.24 -4.87
C GLY A 123 5.80 -22.40 -5.34
N ALA A 124 6.16 -23.06 -6.45
CA ALA A 124 5.45 -24.22 -6.96
C ALA A 124 5.62 -25.48 -6.07
N GLU A 125 6.81 -25.68 -5.50
CA GLU A 125 7.08 -26.81 -4.58
C GLU A 125 6.26 -26.73 -3.29
N HIS A 126 5.96 -25.52 -2.83
CA HIS A 126 5.18 -25.28 -1.61
C HIS A 126 3.74 -24.84 -1.92
N HIS A 127 3.23 -25.13 -3.13
CA HIS A 127 1.91 -24.70 -3.59
C HIS A 127 0.81 -25.06 -2.59
N ASP A 128 0.69 -26.34 -2.25
CA ASP A 128 -0.40 -26.86 -1.42
C ASP A 128 -0.46 -26.16 -0.06
N GLN A 129 0.69 -26.07 0.62
CA GLN A 129 0.77 -25.43 1.93
C GLN A 129 0.37 -23.95 1.85
N VAL A 130 0.92 -23.24 0.88
CA VAL A 130 0.71 -21.79 0.72
C VAL A 130 -0.73 -21.47 0.34
N LEU A 131 -1.32 -22.24 -0.57
CA LEU A 131 -2.70 -22.06 -0.98
C LEU A 131 -3.66 -22.43 0.15
N GLU A 132 -3.41 -23.51 0.91
CA GLU A 132 -4.21 -23.87 2.09
C GLU A 132 -4.26 -22.75 3.13
N MET A 133 -3.14 -22.07 3.40
CA MET A 133 -3.12 -20.91 4.29
C MET A 133 -3.96 -19.74 3.77
N ILE A 134 -3.94 -19.49 2.45
CA ILE A 134 -4.74 -18.43 1.83
C ILE A 134 -6.22 -18.80 1.85
N ASP A 135 -6.56 -20.05 1.54
CA ASP A 135 -7.92 -20.57 1.52
C ASP A 135 -8.53 -20.52 2.92
N ARG A 136 -7.78 -20.89 3.96
CA ARG A 136 -8.24 -20.77 5.36
C ARG A 136 -8.61 -19.32 5.70
N GLU A 137 -7.79 -18.35 5.33
CA GLU A 137 -8.07 -16.92 5.57
C GLU A 137 -9.25 -16.41 4.73
N ALA A 138 -9.40 -16.92 3.51
CA ALA A 138 -10.51 -16.61 2.62
C ALA A 138 -11.83 -17.18 3.15
N ASP A 139 -11.83 -18.41 3.65
CA ASP A 139 -12.99 -19.07 4.27
C ASP A 139 -13.39 -18.42 5.59
N ASN A 140 -12.42 -17.84 6.31
CA ASN A 140 -12.66 -17.02 7.51
C ASN A 140 -13.17 -15.59 7.19
N SER A 141 -13.47 -15.29 5.93
CA SER A 141 -14.01 -13.99 5.50
C SER A 141 -15.45 -14.14 5.05
N ASP A 142 -16.37 -13.32 5.58
CA ASP A 142 -17.79 -13.39 5.21
C ASP A 142 -18.01 -12.91 3.76
N SER A 143 -17.26 -11.89 3.32
CA SER A 143 -17.31 -11.37 1.96
C SER A 143 -15.96 -10.80 1.52
N LEU A 144 -15.02 -11.72 1.25
CA LEU A 144 -13.70 -11.39 0.70
C LEU A 144 -13.82 -10.49 -0.53
N GLU A 145 -13.23 -9.30 -0.48
CA GLU A 145 -13.19 -8.34 -1.57
C GLU A 145 -12.01 -8.61 -2.51
N GLY A 146 -10.84 -8.88 -1.95
CA GLY A 146 -9.62 -9.08 -2.74
C GLY A 146 -8.37 -9.32 -1.91
N PHE A 147 -7.26 -9.41 -2.63
CA PHE A 147 -5.93 -9.62 -2.10
C PHE A 147 -5.06 -8.38 -2.31
N VAL A 148 -4.27 -8.05 -1.29
CA VAL A 148 -3.23 -7.02 -1.37
C VAL A 148 -1.86 -7.69 -1.25
N LEU A 149 -1.12 -7.75 -2.35
CA LEU A 149 0.22 -8.33 -2.39
C LEU A 149 1.30 -7.27 -2.14
N CYS A 150 2.06 -7.42 -1.06
CA CYS A 150 3.22 -6.58 -0.74
C CYS A 150 4.50 -7.34 -1.04
N HIS A 151 5.26 -6.88 -2.04
CA HIS A 151 6.46 -7.58 -2.50
C HIS A 151 7.46 -6.62 -3.17
N SER A 152 8.70 -7.11 -3.33
CA SER A 152 9.71 -6.43 -4.17
C SER A 152 9.78 -7.08 -5.54
N ILE A 153 9.95 -6.27 -6.60
CA ILE A 153 10.08 -6.80 -7.96
C ILE A 153 11.50 -7.31 -8.29
N ALA A 154 12.49 -6.96 -7.46
CA ALA A 154 13.90 -7.19 -7.77
C ALA A 154 14.56 -8.28 -6.90
N GLY A 155 13.99 -8.59 -5.73
CA GLY A 155 14.53 -9.63 -4.82
C GLY A 155 14.10 -11.04 -5.24
N GLY A 156 14.88 -12.08 -4.95
CA GLY A 156 14.59 -13.45 -5.43
C GLY A 156 13.22 -14.00 -4.99
N THR A 157 12.92 -13.95 -3.69
CA THR A 157 11.65 -14.45 -3.13
C THR A 157 10.48 -13.58 -3.55
N GLY A 158 10.55 -12.26 -3.29
CA GLY A 158 9.47 -11.32 -3.59
C GLY A 158 9.13 -11.23 -5.09
N SER A 159 10.13 -11.42 -5.97
CA SER A 159 9.93 -11.42 -7.41
C SER A 159 9.43 -12.78 -7.90
N GLY A 160 10.15 -13.86 -7.60
CA GLY A 160 9.86 -15.22 -8.09
C GLY A 160 8.62 -15.85 -7.48
N MET A 161 8.61 -16.01 -6.15
CA MET A 161 7.46 -16.57 -5.43
C MET A 161 6.25 -15.64 -5.54
N GLY A 162 6.46 -14.32 -5.47
CA GLY A 162 5.38 -13.34 -5.69
C GLY A 162 4.75 -13.44 -7.10
N SER A 163 5.56 -13.68 -8.13
CA SER A 163 5.08 -13.92 -9.50
C SER A 163 4.22 -15.18 -9.60
N TYR A 164 4.67 -16.26 -8.96
CA TYR A 164 3.92 -17.52 -8.91
C TYR A 164 2.57 -17.35 -8.21
N LEU A 165 2.57 -16.66 -7.05
CA LEU A 165 1.34 -16.37 -6.31
C LEU A 165 0.34 -15.55 -7.13
N LEU A 166 0.80 -14.56 -7.90
CA LEU A 166 -0.08 -13.80 -8.78
C LEU A 166 -0.77 -14.69 -9.84
N GLU A 167 -0.05 -15.66 -10.41
CA GLU A 167 -0.65 -16.63 -11.33
C GLU A 167 -1.71 -17.49 -10.62
N GLN A 168 -1.36 -18.07 -9.47
CA GLN A 168 -2.27 -18.96 -8.74
C GLN A 168 -3.50 -18.25 -8.19
N LEU A 169 -3.36 -17.03 -7.65
CA LEU A 169 -4.49 -16.26 -7.14
C LEU A 169 -5.46 -15.86 -8.24
N ASN A 170 -4.96 -15.49 -9.42
CA ASN A 170 -5.80 -15.13 -10.54
C ASN A 170 -6.59 -16.34 -11.08
N ASP A 171 -5.99 -17.53 -11.07
CA ASP A 171 -6.65 -18.76 -11.51
C ASP A 171 -7.62 -19.32 -10.45
N HIS A 172 -7.24 -19.30 -9.17
CA HIS A 172 -8.05 -19.83 -8.06
C HIS A 172 -9.19 -18.87 -7.64
N PHE A 173 -8.93 -17.56 -7.65
CA PHE A 173 -9.88 -16.52 -7.24
C PHE A 173 -10.20 -15.50 -8.37
N PRO A 174 -10.71 -15.93 -9.53
CA PRO A 174 -10.83 -15.09 -10.74
C PRO A 174 -11.83 -13.92 -10.62
N LYS A 175 -12.64 -13.87 -9.56
CA LYS A 175 -13.61 -12.80 -9.30
C LYS A 175 -13.15 -11.81 -8.23
N LYS A 176 -12.00 -12.07 -7.60
CA LYS A 176 -11.46 -11.25 -6.51
C LYS A 176 -10.43 -10.29 -7.08
N LEU A 177 -10.38 -9.08 -6.53
CA LEU A 177 -9.41 -8.08 -6.99
C LEU A 177 -8.02 -8.41 -6.46
N ILE A 178 -7.00 -8.21 -7.30
CA ILE A 178 -5.60 -8.34 -6.93
C ILE A 178 -4.93 -6.98 -7.07
N GLN A 179 -4.68 -6.33 -5.94
CA GLN A 179 -3.89 -5.09 -5.89
C GLN A 179 -2.49 -5.39 -5.35
N THR A 180 -1.46 -4.78 -5.93
CA THR A 180 -0.09 -4.95 -5.44
C THR A 180 0.50 -3.63 -4.96
N TYR A 181 1.29 -3.70 -3.89
CA TYR A 181 2.26 -2.68 -3.50
C TYR A 181 3.64 -3.21 -3.88
N SER A 182 4.11 -2.82 -5.06
CA SER A 182 5.32 -3.35 -5.66
C SER A 182 6.47 -2.37 -5.50
N VAL A 183 7.50 -2.79 -4.77
CA VAL A 183 8.71 -1.98 -4.55
C VAL A 183 9.69 -2.16 -5.71
N PHE A 184 9.92 -1.05 -6.41
CA PHE A 184 10.88 -0.95 -7.50
C PHE A 184 12.29 -0.70 -6.94
N PRO A 185 13.32 -1.32 -7.53
CA PRO A 185 14.69 -1.18 -7.08
C PRO A 185 15.22 0.23 -7.33
N ASN A 186 16.35 0.54 -6.69
CA ASN A 186 17.03 1.80 -6.90
C ASN A 186 17.92 1.71 -8.15
N TRP A 187 17.71 2.58 -9.14
CA TRP A 187 18.45 2.59 -10.41
C TRP A 187 19.52 3.70 -10.51
N THR A 188 19.91 4.33 -9.39
CA THR A 188 20.92 5.41 -9.42
C THR A 188 22.32 4.88 -9.76
N SER A 189 22.97 5.54 -10.73
CA SER A 189 24.27 5.17 -11.30
C SER A 189 25.43 5.11 -10.29
N ASP A 190 25.35 5.83 -9.17
CA ASP A 190 26.39 5.85 -8.12
C ASP A 190 26.18 4.76 -7.05
N SER A 191 25.11 3.98 -7.17
CA SER A 191 24.79 2.88 -6.25
C SER A 191 24.35 1.70 -7.11
N GLN A 192 25.29 1.09 -7.82
CA GLN A 192 25.08 -0.26 -8.33
C GLN A 192 24.57 -1.08 -7.15
N SER A 193 23.32 -1.52 -7.23
CA SER A 193 22.80 -2.48 -6.28
C SER A 193 23.76 -3.67 -6.26
N ASP A 194 24.14 -4.17 -5.07
CA ASP A 194 25.06 -5.30 -4.92
C ASP A 194 24.59 -6.57 -5.68
N VAL A 195 23.34 -6.58 -6.14
CA VAL A 195 22.71 -7.64 -6.90
C VAL A 195 22.67 -7.27 -8.40
N VAL A 196 23.49 -7.96 -9.19
CA VAL A 196 23.57 -7.74 -10.65
C VAL A 196 22.36 -8.26 -11.44
N VAL A 197 21.57 -9.17 -10.88
CA VAL A 197 20.43 -9.83 -11.55
C VAL A 197 19.10 -9.08 -11.38
N GLN A 198 19.09 -7.92 -10.74
CA GLN A 198 17.86 -7.15 -10.49
C GLN A 198 17.06 -6.79 -11.75
N PRO A 199 17.67 -6.39 -12.89
CA PRO A 199 16.92 -6.13 -14.13
C PRO A 199 16.13 -7.36 -14.61
N TYR A 200 16.78 -8.53 -14.61
CA TYR A 200 16.14 -9.79 -15.02
C TYR A 200 14.92 -10.13 -14.15
N ASN A 201 15.09 -10.08 -12.81
CA ASN A 201 14.01 -10.34 -11.87
C ASN A 201 12.84 -9.35 -12.06
N SER A 202 13.18 -8.07 -12.27
CA SER A 202 12.19 -7.00 -12.46
C SER A 202 11.36 -7.23 -13.73
N ILE A 203 11.98 -7.56 -14.86
CA ILE A 203 11.28 -7.79 -16.14
C ILE A 203 10.37 -9.02 -16.06
N LEU A 204 10.85 -10.12 -15.49
CA LEU A 204 10.06 -11.34 -15.32
C LEU A 204 8.83 -11.09 -14.44
N THR A 205 9.01 -10.34 -13.35
CA THR A 205 7.91 -9.96 -12.44
C THR A 205 6.95 -8.97 -13.09
N MET A 206 7.44 -7.98 -13.82
CA MET A 206 6.61 -7.01 -14.52
C MET A 206 5.63 -7.68 -15.49
N LYS A 207 6.05 -8.74 -16.19
CA LYS A 207 5.15 -9.52 -17.04
C LYS A 207 3.94 -10.06 -16.26
N ARG A 208 4.14 -10.55 -15.03
CA ARG A 208 3.06 -11.10 -14.19
C ARG A 208 2.18 -10.02 -13.60
N LEU A 209 2.78 -8.92 -13.16
CA LEU A 209 2.04 -7.73 -12.74
C LEU A 209 1.13 -7.22 -13.87
N VAL A 210 1.57 -7.25 -15.12
CA VAL A 210 0.76 -6.81 -16.27
C VAL A 210 -0.42 -7.73 -16.56
N LEU A 211 -0.27 -9.04 -16.34
CA LEU A 211 -1.25 -10.04 -16.76
C LEU A 211 -2.24 -10.44 -15.66
N ASN A 212 -1.79 -10.46 -14.40
CA ASN A 212 -2.50 -11.12 -13.30
C ASN A 212 -2.86 -10.17 -12.14
N ALA A 213 -2.47 -8.89 -12.21
CA ALA A 213 -2.85 -7.90 -11.20
C ALA A 213 -3.81 -6.88 -11.80
N ASP A 214 -4.85 -6.50 -11.04
CA ASP A 214 -5.81 -5.47 -11.44
C ASP A 214 -5.26 -4.07 -11.25
N ALA A 215 -4.46 -3.86 -10.20
CA ALA A 215 -3.90 -2.57 -9.83
C ALA A 215 -2.48 -2.71 -9.26
N VAL A 216 -1.53 -1.91 -9.72
CA VAL A 216 -0.15 -1.91 -9.22
C VAL A 216 0.19 -0.53 -8.68
N VAL A 217 0.34 -0.42 -7.37
CA VAL A 217 0.87 0.79 -6.74
C VAL A 217 2.38 0.75 -6.77
N VAL A 218 2.98 1.65 -7.55
CA VAL A 218 4.42 1.71 -7.76
C VAL A 218 5.08 2.46 -6.61
N LEU A 219 6.02 1.79 -5.94
CA LEU A 219 6.84 2.35 -4.86
C LEU A 219 8.30 2.37 -5.31
N ASP A 220 8.79 3.52 -5.76
CA ASP A 220 10.13 3.65 -6.34
C ASP A 220 11.17 4.06 -5.29
N ASN A 221 12.09 3.15 -4.95
CA ASN A 221 13.15 3.41 -3.99
C ASN A 221 14.06 4.59 -4.38
N THR A 222 14.30 4.84 -5.67
CA THR A 222 15.06 6.02 -6.11
C THR A 222 14.33 7.31 -5.71
N ALA A 223 13.01 7.35 -5.90
CA ALA A 223 12.21 8.51 -5.55
C ALA A 223 12.04 8.67 -4.04
N LEU A 224 11.86 7.57 -3.30
CA LEU A 224 11.77 7.56 -1.84
C LEU A 224 13.07 8.04 -1.19
N ASN A 225 14.23 7.57 -1.68
CA ASN A 225 15.54 8.06 -1.23
C ASN A 225 15.70 9.55 -1.46
N ARG A 226 15.38 10.04 -2.67
CA ARG A 226 15.41 11.49 -2.97
C ARG A 226 14.52 12.28 -2.02
N ILE A 227 13.32 11.80 -1.72
CA ILE A 227 12.40 12.46 -0.79
C ILE A 227 12.98 12.49 0.63
N ALA A 228 13.56 11.38 1.10
CA ALA A 228 14.17 11.31 2.43
C ALA A 228 15.35 12.28 2.57
N VAL A 229 16.21 12.37 1.57
CA VAL A 229 17.36 13.29 1.56
C VAL A 229 16.90 14.75 1.41
N ASP A 230 16.11 15.07 0.38
CA ASP A 230 15.78 16.47 0.05
C ASP A 230 14.77 17.10 1.02
N ARG A 231 13.80 16.33 1.51
CA ARG A 231 12.66 16.85 2.28
C ARG A 231 12.75 16.55 3.75
N LEU A 232 13.14 15.33 4.11
CA LEU A 232 13.30 14.94 5.51
C LEU A 232 14.70 15.28 6.04
N ARG A 233 15.62 15.73 5.16
CA ARG A 233 16.99 16.13 5.50
C ARG A 233 17.77 15.00 6.19
N ILE A 234 17.49 13.75 5.80
CA ILE A 234 18.23 12.59 6.26
C ILE A 234 19.37 12.34 5.27
N PRO A 235 20.65 12.53 5.65
CA PRO A 235 21.76 12.39 4.71
C PRO A 235 21.91 10.96 4.18
N ASN A 236 21.70 9.94 5.04
CA ASN A 236 21.77 8.52 4.69
C ASN A 236 20.52 7.80 5.20
N PRO A 237 19.44 7.70 4.40
CA PRO A 237 18.20 7.07 4.84
C PRO A 237 18.38 5.55 5.02
N THR A 238 17.90 5.02 6.15
CA THR A 238 17.89 3.58 6.38
C THR A 238 16.66 2.92 5.74
N VAL A 239 16.74 1.62 5.46
CA VAL A 239 15.61 0.84 4.91
C VAL A 239 14.38 0.93 5.82
N GLY A 240 14.56 0.94 7.15
CA GLY A 240 13.47 1.12 8.10
C GLY A 240 12.77 2.48 7.96
N GLN A 241 13.53 3.56 7.76
CA GLN A 241 12.95 4.90 7.53
C GLN A 241 12.19 4.98 6.19
N LEU A 242 12.69 4.34 5.14
CA LEU A 242 11.97 4.25 3.86
C LEU A 242 10.68 3.43 4.02
N ASN A 243 10.73 2.30 4.73
CA ASN A 243 9.57 1.47 4.99
C ASN A 243 8.48 2.21 5.79
N SER A 244 8.87 3.08 6.73
CA SER A 244 7.91 3.94 7.45
C SER A 244 7.21 4.96 6.53
N LEU A 245 7.89 5.48 5.52
CA LEU A 245 7.26 6.33 4.50
C LEU A 245 6.30 5.54 3.63
N VAL A 246 6.68 4.33 3.23
CA VAL A 246 5.84 3.42 2.45
C VAL A 246 4.60 3.00 3.24
N SER A 247 4.76 2.62 4.51
CA SER A 247 3.64 2.22 5.36
C SER A 247 2.63 3.36 5.55
N THR A 248 3.10 4.60 5.69
CA THR A 248 2.24 5.80 5.74
C THR A 248 1.40 5.94 4.46
N VAL A 249 1.98 5.67 3.29
CA VAL A 249 1.29 5.76 1.98
C VAL A 249 0.28 4.62 1.83
N MET A 250 0.64 3.41 2.24
CA MET A 250 -0.25 2.25 2.25
C MET A 250 -1.45 2.48 3.19
N ALA A 251 -1.20 2.93 4.42
CA ALA A 251 -2.23 3.30 5.37
C ALA A 251 -3.14 4.41 4.82
N ALA A 252 -2.56 5.44 4.19
CA ALA A 252 -3.33 6.51 3.57
C ALA A 252 -4.20 6.04 2.39
N THR A 253 -3.71 5.09 1.59
CA THR A 253 -4.47 4.51 0.47
C THR A 253 -5.69 3.74 0.96
N THR A 254 -5.55 3.04 2.09
CA THR A 254 -6.61 2.21 2.67
C THR A 254 -7.53 2.96 3.62
N THR A 255 -7.29 4.25 3.90
CA THR A 255 -8.15 5.02 4.83
C THR A 255 -9.61 5.11 4.42
N THR A 256 -9.94 5.15 3.13
CA THR A 256 -11.34 5.19 2.69
C THR A 256 -12.08 3.88 2.94
N LEU A 257 -11.35 2.77 3.07
CA LEU A 257 -11.88 1.45 3.39
C LEU A 257 -12.11 1.32 4.91
N ARG A 258 -11.13 1.77 5.70
CA ARG A 258 -11.10 1.66 7.17
C ARG A 258 -11.97 2.70 7.87
N TYR A 259 -12.03 3.93 7.35
CA TYR A 259 -12.87 4.99 7.89
C TYR A 259 -14.00 5.28 6.90
N PRO A 260 -15.26 5.03 7.27
CA PRO A 260 -16.38 5.15 6.34
C PRO A 260 -16.50 6.59 5.82
N GLY A 261 -16.30 6.77 4.51
CA GLY A 261 -16.52 8.01 3.78
C GLY A 261 -17.78 7.97 2.92
N TYR A 262 -17.93 8.96 2.04
CA TYR A 262 -19.05 9.03 1.08
C TYR A 262 -18.75 8.38 -0.28
N MET A 263 -17.48 8.31 -0.69
CA MET A 263 -17.06 7.82 -2.00
C MET A 263 -15.86 6.87 -1.87
N ASN A 264 -15.79 5.85 -2.73
CA ASN A 264 -14.69 4.86 -2.83
C ASN A 264 -14.40 4.17 -1.48
N ASN A 265 -15.45 3.62 -0.87
CA ASN A 265 -15.39 2.89 0.41
C ASN A 265 -15.06 1.40 0.25
N ASP A 266 -14.83 0.98 -0.98
CA ASP A 266 -14.53 -0.38 -1.40
C ASP A 266 -13.34 -0.34 -2.37
N LEU A 267 -12.56 -1.42 -2.39
CA LEU A 267 -11.40 -1.58 -3.25
C LEU A 267 -11.82 -1.50 -4.73
N VAL A 268 -12.96 -2.08 -5.07
CA VAL A 268 -13.54 -2.01 -6.42
C VAL A 268 -13.76 -0.57 -6.87
N GLY A 269 -14.37 0.27 -6.02
CA GLY A 269 -14.60 1.68 -6.33
C GLY A 269 -13.30 2.46 -6.51
N LEU A 270 -12.29 2.19 -5.68
CA LEU A 270 -10.97 2.82 -5.79
C LEU A 270 -10.30 2.44 -7.12
N VAL A 271 -10.24 1.16 -7.45
CA VAL A 271 -9.64 0.63 -8.69
C VAL A 271 -10.38 1.15 -9.93
N ALA A 272 -11.71 1.08 -9.94
CA ALA A 272 -12.53 1.54 -11.05
C ALA A 272 -12.38 3.05 -11.33
N SER A 273 -12.10 3.85 -10.30
CA SER A 273 -11.88 5.29 -10.46
C SER A 273 -10.54 5.64 -11.12
N LEU A 274 -9.56 4.74 -11.06
CA LEU A 274 -8.18 4.98 -11.46
C LEU A 274 -7.78 4.25 -12.75
N ILE A 275 -8.42 3.14 -13.07
CA ILE A 275 -7.95 2.23 -14.12
C ILE A 275 -8.88 2.30 -15.32
N PRO A 276 -8.46 2.97 -16.42
CA PRO A 276 -9.29 3.14 -17.61
C PRO A 276 -9.31 1.87 -18.48
N THR A 277 -8.21 1.11 -18.48
CA THR A 277 -8.02 -0.10 -19.28
C THR A 277 -7.16 -1.07 -18.49
N PRO A 278 -7.40 -2.40 -18.57
CA PRO A 278 -6.71 -3.38 -17.74
C PRO A 278 -5.18 -3.35 -17.79
N ARG A 279 -4.56 -2.96 -18.92
CA ARG A 279 -3.09 -2.89 -19.05
C ARG A 279 -2.47 -1.58 -18.57
N ALA A 280 -3.29 -0.59 -18.26
CA ALA A 280 -2.86 0.74 -17.80
C ALA A 280 -3.23 0.89 -16.32
N HIS A 281 -2.67 0.03 -15.48
CA HIS A 281 -3.02 -0.13 -14.06
C HIS A 281 -1.88 0.22 -13.10
N PHE A 282 -0.79 0.80 -13.61
CA PHE A 282 0.32 1.28 -12.80
C PHE A 282 0.03 2.68 -12.25
N LEU A 283 -0.09 2.76 -10.94
CA LEU A 283 -0.45 3.96 -10.22
C LEU A 283 0.79 4.59 -9.59
N MET A 284 0.96 5.89 -9.83
CA MET A 284 1.94 6.70 -9.11
C MET A 284 1.31 7.26 -7.84
N THR A 285 2.12 7.33 -6.79
CA THR A 285 1.72 7.88 -5.49
C THR A 285 2.38 9.25 -5.26
N GLY A 286 1.68 10.11 -4.53
CA GLY A 286 2.26 11.31 -3.97
C GLY A 286 1.61 11.63 -2.62
N TYR A 287 2.41 12.01 -1.63
CA TYR A 287 1.91 12.23 -0.28
C TYR A 287 2.36 13.57 0.28
N THR A 288 1.49 14.23 1.03
CA THR A 288 1.81 15.47 1.73
C THR A 288 0.92 15.66 2.95
N PRO A 289 1.42 16.20 4.07
CA PRO A 289 2.80 16.55 4.36
C PRO A 289 3.69 15.32 4.64
N LEU A 290 4.97 15.42 4.32
CA LEU A 290 6.00 14.43 4.67
C LEU A 290 6.84 15.06 5.78
N VAL A 291 6.58 14.69 7.03
CA VAL A 291 7.33 15.14 8.20
C VAL A 291 7.55 13.93 9.09
N LEU A 292 8.75 13.77 9.63
CA LEU A 292 9.06 12.77 10.66
C LEU A 292 8.78 13.36 12.04
N ASN A 293 8.30 12.53 12.95
CA ASN A 293 7.88 12.92 14.31
C ASN A 293 8.97 13.64 15.13
N ASP A 294 10.25 13.49 14.77
CA ASP A 294 11.38 14.12 15.47
C ASP A 294 11.64 15.58 15.10
N ALA A 295 11.03 16.09 14.03
CA ALA A 295 11.18 17.50 13.67
C ALA A 295 10.22 18.37 14.52
N GLN A 296 10.56 18.59 15.79
CA GLN A 296 9.97 19.62 16.67
C GLN A 296 10.02 21.05 16.08
N THR A 297 10.59 21.23 14.88
CA THR A 297 10.81 22.51 14.22
C THR A 297 10.00 22.67 12.93
N SER A 298 8.69 22.40 12.96
CA SER A 298 7.80 22.95 11.93
C SER A 298 6.66 23.73 12.56
N ALA A 299 6.89 25.05 12.62
CA ALA A 299 5.92 26.07 12.98
C ALA A 299 4.51 25.72 12.47
N VAL A 300 3.51 25.96 13.32
CA VAL A 300 2.07 25.84 13.06
C VAL A 300 1.70 26.67 11.82
N ARG A 301 1.99 26.15 10.62
CA ARG A 301 1.49 26.68 9.36
C ARG A 301 0.12 26.06 9.18
N LYS A 302 -0.92 26.89 9.21
CA LYS A 302 -2.27 26.52 8.78
C LYS A 302 -2.18 25.96 7.36
N THR A 303 -2.14 24.64 7.25
CA THR A 303 -1.98 23.96 5.97
C THR A 303 -3.39 23.85 5.39
N THR A 304 -3.67 24.63 4.35
CA THR A 304 -5.00 24.65 3.73
C THR A 304 -5.17 23.49 2.76
N VAL A 305 -6.42 23.08 2.50
CA VAL A 305 -6.76 22.04 1.50
C VAL A 305 -6.17 22.40 0.13
N LEU A 306 -6.23 23.67 -0.26
CA LEU A 306 -5.64 24.15 -1.50
C LEU A 306 -4.12 23.95 -1.54
N ASP A 307 -3.41 24.21 -0.44
CA ASP A 307 -1.97 24.00 -0.37
C ASP A 307 -1.61 22.52 -0.49
N VAL A 308 -2.37 21.65 0.18
CA VAL A 308 -2.22 20.18 0.09
C VAL A 308 -2.41 19.73 -1.36
N MET A 309 -3.55 20.05 -1.98
CA MET A 309 -3.85 19.62 -3.35
C MET A 309 -2.85 20.18 -4.37
N ARG A 310 -2.41 21.43 -4.21
CA ARG A 310 -1.35 22.01 -5.05
C ARG A 310 -0.03 21.25 -4.89
N ARG A 311 0.36 20.93 -3.65
CA ARG A 311 1.59 20.18 -3.36
C ARG A 311 1.53 18.76 -3.92
N LEU A 312 0.38 18.09 -3.86
CA LEU A 312 0.21 16.74 -4.42
C LEU A 312 0.57 16.68 -5.92
N THR A 313 0.19 17.70 -6.69
CA THR A 313 0.52 17.77 -8.12
C THR A 313 1.98 18.15 -8.43
N GLN A 314 2.77 18.53 -7.43
CA GLN A 314 4.17 18.91 -7.65
C GLN A 314 5.05 17.67 -7.78
N THR A 315 5.90 17.64 -8.80
CA THR A 315 6.85 16.55 -9.08
C THR A 315 7.76 16.21 -7.89
N LYS A 316 7.97 17.15 -6.96
CA LYS A 316 8.81 16.95 -5.77
C LYS A 316 8.18 16.02 -4.72
N ASN A 317 6.86 15.85 -4.71
CA ASN A 317 6.17 15.01 -3.72
C ASN A 317 5.69 13.68 -4.34
N ILE A 318 6.02 13.42 -5.61
CA ILE A 318 5.69 12.18 -6.31
C ILE A 318 6.77 11.15 -6.00
N MET A 319 6.34 9.95 -5.62
CA MET A 319 7.18 8.83 -5.21
C MET A 319 7.57 7.91 -6.36
N VAL A 320 7.64 8.47 -7.57
CA VAL A 320 8.12 7.78 -8.77
C VAL A 320 9.17 8.66 -9.46
N SER A 321 10.27 8.07 -9.89
CA SER A 321 11.42 8.77 -10.50
C SER A 321 11.19 9.19 -11.95
N ALA A 322 9.95 9.48 -12.37
CA ALA A 322 9.61 9.85 -13.74
C ALA A 322 9.21 11.32 -13.87
N SER A 323 9.55 11.96 -14.99
CA SER A 323 9.20 13.36 -15.22
C SER A 323 7.74 13.50 -15.65
N THR A 324 6.92 14.14 -14.82
CA THR A 324 5.51 14.40 -15.14
C THR A 324 5.29 15.50 -16.17
N ARG A 325 6.31 16.28 -16.54
CA ARG A 325 6.17 17.42 -17.44
C ARG A 325 5.85 17.04 -18.89
N LYS A 326 6.37 15.89 -19.34
CA LYS A 326 6.23 15.44 -20.74
C LYS A 326 5.00 14.54 -20.97
N GLY A 327 4.34 14.10 -19.91
CA GLY A 327 3.21 13.16 -19.99
C GLY A 327 1.85 13.83 -19.76
N CYS A 328 0.82 13.00 -19.73
CA CYS A 328 -0.55 13.39 -19.43
C CYS A 328 -1.10 12.49 -18.33
N TYR A 329 -1.95 13.05 -17.49
CA TYR A 329 -2.78 12.33 -16.53
C TYR A 329 -3.95 11.69 -17.26
N ILE A 330 -4.19 10.41 -16.97
CA ILE A 330 -5.35 9.67 -17.45
C ILE A 330 -6.45 9.73 -16.38
N SER A 331 -6.09 9.45 -15.13
CA SER A 331 -6.98 9.52 -13.97
C SER A 331 -6.19 10.02 -12.75
N VAL A 332 -6.88 10.68 -11.83
CA VAL A 332 -6.30 11.18 -10.57
C VAL A 332 -7.35 11.07 -9.46
N LEU A 333 -6.99 10.42 -8.36
CA LEU A 333 -7.73 10.38 -7.12
C LEU A 333 -6.89 11.02 -6.00
N ASN A 334 -7.43 12.08 -5.40
CA ASN A 334 -6.87 12.69 -4.20
C ASN A 334 -7.67 12.25 -2.98
N ILE A 335 -7.05 11.54 -2.06
CA ILE A 335 -7.62 11.20 -0.75
C ILE A 335 -7.15 12.29 0.22
N ILE A 336 -8.05 13.15 0.65
CA ILE A 336 -7.76 14.20 1.64
C ILE A 336 -8.29 13.76 2.99
N GLN A 337 -7.41 13.79 3.99
CA GLN A 337 -7.68 13.28 5.33
C GLN A 337 -7.69 14.44 6.33
N GLY A 338 -8.71 14.47 7.19
CA GLY A 338 -8.83 15.43 8.30
C GLY A 338 -10.16 16.18 8.29
N GLU A 339 -10.26 17.20 9.13
CA GLU A 339 -11.45 18.07 9.18
C GLU A 339 -11.45 19.03 7.99
N VAL A 340 -12.14 18.61 6.92
CA VAL A 340 -12.19 19.34 5.66
C VAL A 340 -13.62 19.70 5.29
N ASP A 341 -13.84 20.99 5.04
CA ASP A 341 -15.08 21.49 4.45
C ASP A 341 -15.11 21.21 2.93
N PRO A 342 -16.12 20.49 2.41
CA PRO A 342 -16.30 20.23 0.98
C PRO A 342 -16.27 21.49 0.10
N THR A 343 -16.70 22.65 0.62
CA THR A 343 -16.67 23.90 -0.16
C THR A 343 -15.22 24.35 -0.45
N GLN A 344 -14.29 24.08 0.45
CA GLN A 344 -12.87 24.39 0.27
C GLN A 344 -12.24 23.50 -0.79
N VAL A 345 -12.66 22.23 -0.85
CA VAL A 345 -12.24 21.27 -1.88
C VAL A 345 -12.66 21.75 -3.26
N HIS A 346 -13.93 22.16 -3.42
CA HIS A 346 -14.43 22.66 -4.70
C HIS A 346 -13.67 23.91 -5.16
N LYS A 347 -13.45 24.88 -4.25
CA LYS A 347 -12.62 26.07 -4.51
C LYS A 347 -11.18 25.70 -4.89
N ALA A 348 -10.61 24.68 -4.26
CA ALA A 348 -9.26 24.23 -4.56
C ALA A 348 -9.16 23.58 -5.97
N LEU A 349 -10.12 22.74 -6.33
CA LEU A 349 -10.23 22.14 -7.65
C LEU A 349 -10.37 23.21 -8.74
N GLN A 350 -11.21 24.21 -8.53
CA GLN A 350 -11.39 25.32 -9.47
C GLN A 350 -10.06 26.05 -9.73
N ARG A 351 -9.31 26.39 -8.67
CA ARG A 351 -8.01 27.06 -8.78
C ARG A 351 -6.95 26.22 -9.49
N ILE A 352 -6.94 24.90 -9.27
CA ILE A 352 -6.02 23.98 -9.96
C ILE A 352 -6.31 23.93 -11.46
N ARG A 353 -7.60 23.91 -11.82
CA ARG A 353 -8.06 23.95 -13.21
C ARG A 353 -7.72 25.28 -13.90
N GLU A 354 -7.97 26.41 -13.25
CA GLU A 354 -7.65 27.75 -13.78
C GLU A 354 -6.15 27.90 -14.06
N ARG A 355 -5.29 27.39 -13.18
CA ARG A 355 -3.84 27.44 -13.33
C ARG A 355 -3.26 26.40 -14.29
N ARG A 356 -4.09 25.49 -14.81
CA ARG A 356 -3.67 24.40 -15.71
C ARG A 356 -2.44 23.63 -15.21
N LEU A 357 -2.39 23.36 -13.90
CA LEU A 357 -1.26 22.66 -13.27
C LEU A 357 -1.15 21.19 -13.71
N VAL A 358 -2.25 20.63 -14.21
CA VAL A 358 -2.40 19.22 -14.56
C VAL A 358 -2.80 19.13 -16.03
N ARG A 359 -2.02 18.38 -16.82
CA ARG A 359 -2.33 18.11 -18.23
C ARG A 359 -3.04 16.77 -18.32
N PHE A 360 -4.31 16.77 -18.69
CA PHE A 360 -5.08 15.54 -18.90
C PHE A 360 -4.98 15.05 -20.34
N ILE A 361 -5.34 13.78 -20.56
CA ILE A 361 -5.57 13.23 -21.91
C ILE A 361 -6.63 14.06 -22.66
N PRO A 362 -6.47 14.28 -23.97
CA PRO A 362 -7.37 15.14 -24.75
C PRO A 362 -8.72 14.49 -25.09
N TRP A 363 -8.81 13.16 -25.03
CA TRP A 363 -9.96 12.37 -25.47
C TRP A 363 -10.85 11.89 -24.31
N GLY A 364 -10.49 12.19 -23.06
CA GLY A 364 -11.21 11.74 -21.87
C GLY A 364 -11.61 12.89 -20.95
N PRO A 365 -12.45 12.63 -19.94
CA PRO A 365 -12.85 13.64 -18.97
C PRO A 365 -11.65 14.09 -18.13
N ALA A 366 -11.44 15.41 -18.07
CA ALA A 366 -10.40 16.03 -17.27
C ALA A 366 -10.89 16.32 -15.84
N SER A 367 -11.01 15.28 -15.00
CA SER A 367 -11.46 15.42 -13.61
C SER A 367 -10.48 14.83 -12.61
N ILE A 368 -10.16 15.60 -11.58
CA ILE A 368 -9.52 15.12 -10.36
C ILE A 368 -10.63 14.65 -9.42
N GLN A 369 -10.70 13.35 -9.15
CA GLN A 369 -11.59 12.83 -8.13
C GLN A 369 -11.02 13.14 -6.75
N VAL A 370 -11.88 13.48 -5.80
CA VAL A 370 -11.46 13.74 -4.42
C VAL A 370 -12.30 12.92 -3.46
N ALA A 371 -11.66 12.06 -2.69
CA ALA A 371 -12.27 11.37 -1.57
C ALA A 371 -11.89 12.07 -0.27
N LEU A 372 -12.86 12.23 0.62
CA LEU A 372 -12.65 12.78 1.95
C LEU A 372 -12.76 11.65 2.97
N SER A 373 -11.76 11.54 3.83
CA SER A 373 -11.79 10.62 4.95
C SER A 373 -11.44 11.33 6.26
N ARG A 374 -11.95 10.78 7.36
CA ARG A 374 -11.54 11.23 8.70
C ARG A 374 -10.16 10.67 9.01
N LYS A 375 -9.42 11.36 9.86
CA LYS A 375 -8.18 10.84 10.45
C LYS A 375 -8.52 9.97 11.65
N SER A 376 -7.60 9.08 12.00
CA SER A 376 -7.63 8.42 13.30
C SER A 376 -7.69 9.48 14.41
N PRO A 377 -8.58 9.34 15.40
CA PRO A 377 -8.62 10.20 16.56
C PRO A 377 -7.51 9.87 17.58
N TYR A 378 -6.83 8.72 17.44
CA TYR A 378 -5.87 8.19 18.42
C TYR A 378 -4.42 8.56 18.12
N VAL A 379 -4.10 8.87 16.86
CA VAL A 379 -2.76 9.26 16.46
C VAL A 379 -2.67 10.79 16.44
N ASP A 380 -1.88 11.33 17.35
CA ASP A 380 -1.56 12.76 17.36
C ASP A 380 -0.81 13.14 16.08
N THR A 381 -1.48 13.94 15.24
CA THR A 381 -0.87 14.47 14.02
C THR A 381 -0.64 15.97 14.15
N ALA A 382 0.60 16.40 13.94
CA ALA A 382 0.98 17.82 13.96
C ALA A 382 0.23 18.66 12.89
N HIS A 383 -0.38 18.01 11.90
CA HIS A 383 -1.07 18.65 10.78
C HIS A 383 -2.54 18.29 10.71
N LYS A 384 -3.40 19.32 10.73
CA LYS A 384 -4.86 19.17 10.63
C LYS A 384 -5.32 18.51 9.33
N VAL A 385 -4.56 18.64 8.24
CA VAL A 385 -4.91 18.10 6.92
C VAL A 385 -3.71 17.39 6.30
N SER A 386 -3.93 16.15 5.84
CA SER A 386 -3.01 15.41 4.96
C SER A 386 -3.72 15.05 3.65
N GLY A 387 -2.94 14.71 2.65
CA GLY A 387 -3.43 14.28 1.37
C GLY A 387 -2.53 13.21 0.76
N LEU A 388 -3.16 12.25 0.12
CA LEU A 388 -2.56 11.26 -0.76
C LEU A 388 -3.12 11.49 -2.17
N MET A 389 -2.26 11.36 -3.17
CA MET A 389 -2.63 11.32 -4.58
C MET A 389 -2.28 9.94 -5.12
N LEU A 390 -3.27 9.29 -5.72
CA LEU A 390 -3.11 8.16 -6.60
C LEU A 390 -3.42 8.64 -8.02
N ALA A 391 -2.51 8.41 -8.94
CA ALA A 391 -2.68 8.89 -10.30
C ALA A 391 -2.21 7.86 -11.32
N ASN A 392 -2.95 7.79 -12.42
CA ASN A 392 -2.53 7.07 -13.60
C ASN A 392 -1.96 8.09 -14.59
N HIS A 393 -0.66 8.01 -14.85
CA HIS A 393 0.05 8.99 -15.64
C HIS A 393 0.96 8.31 -16.67
N THR A 394 0.99 8.84 -17.89
CA THR A 394 1.76 8.23 -19.00
C THR A 394 3.29 8.25 -18.79
N CYS A 395 3.79 8.92 -17.75
CA CYS A 395 5.22 8.90 -17.41
C CYS A 395 5.71 7.54 -16.88
N MET A 396 4.81 6.62 -16.48
CA MET A 396 5.19 5.26 -16.12
C MET A 396 5.98 4.57 -17.24
N ALA A 397 5.72 4.92 -18.51
CA ALA A 397 6.48 4.42 -19.65
C ALA A 397 7.98 4.74 -19.56
N GLN A 398 8.37 5.88 -18.96
CA GLN A 398 9.79 6.21 -18.77
C GLN A 398 10.46 5.27 -17.78
N LEU A 399 9.72 4.85 -16.75
CA LEU A 399 10.21 3.92 -15.75
C LEU A 399 10.40 2.53 -16.37
N PHE A 400 9.45 2.06 -17.18
CA PHE A 400 9.62 0.81 -17.95
C PHE A 400 10.76 0.88 -18.96
N GLN A 401 10.91 2.01 -19.66
CA GLN A 401 12.00 2.20 -20.61
C GLN A 401 13.37 2.15 -19.92
N ARG A 402 13.50 2.71 -18.71
CA ARG A 402 14.74 2.59 -17.93
C ARG A 402 15.03 1.15 -17.55
N SER A 403 14.04 0.40 -17.08
CA SER A 403 14.21 -1.02 -16.75
C SER A 403 14.55 -1.89 -17.96
N LEU A 404 14.20 -1.47 -19.19
CA LEU A 404 14.56 -2.16 -20.43
C LEU A 404 16.00 -1.85 -20.88
N VAL A 405 16.52 -0.66 -20.55
CA VAL A 405 17.86 -0.22 -20.96
C VAL A 405 18.95 -0.80 -20.05
N GLN A 406 18.62 -1.06 -18.78
CA GLN A 406 19.45 -1.81 -17.84
C GLN A 406 19.45 -3.29 -18.22
#